data_AF-A0A7J4B1Q6-F1
#
_entry.id   AF-A0A7J4B1Q6-F1
#
_cell.length_a   1.000
_cell.length_b   1.000
_cell.length_c   1.000
_cell.angle_alpha   90.00
_cell.angle_beta   90.00
_cell.angle_gamma   90.00
#
_symmetry.space_group_name_H-M   'P 1'
#
loop_
_entity.id
_entity.type
_entity.pdbx_description
1 polymer ?
#
loop_
_entity_poly.entity_id
_entity_poly.type
_entity_poly.pdbx_seq_one_letter_code
_entity_poly.pdbx_strand_id
1 'polypeptide(L)' 'MLYLVGLGIWDEKDMSIKGIEICKNADKIYAELYTATWGGSIKNLEKIIGKKITLLQRKDIEEDSENFIKEAKKCDIV' A
#
# COMPACT_ATOMS: atom_id res chain seq x y z
N MET A 1 -13.15 3.80 0.16
CA MET A 1 -13.06 2.56 -0.65
C MET A 1 -11.75 1.84 -0.35
N LEU A 2 -11.65 0.53 -0.62
CA LEU A 2 -10.41 -0.26 -0.50
C LEU A 2 -9.89 -0.59 -1.91
N TYR A 3 -8.63 -0.27 -2.18
CA TYR A 3 -7.94 -0.58 -3.44
C TYR A 3 -6.80 -1.56 -3.19
N LEU A 4 -6.78 -2.69 -3.89
CA LEU A 4 -5.62 -3.59 -3.87
C LEU A 4 -4.72 -3.27 -5.05
N VAL A 5 -3.50 -2.80 -4.78
CA VAL A 5 -2.53 -2.35 -5.79
C VAL A 5 -1.25 -3.17 -5.66
N GLY A 6 -0.85 -3.84 -6.75
CA GLY A 6 0.42 -4.59 -6.79
C GLY A 6 1.64 -3.68 -6.88
N LEU A 7 2.69 -3.98 -6.11
CA LEU A 7 3.98 -3.30 -6.17
C LEU A 7 4.83 -3.68 -7.40
N GLY A 8 4.50 -4.78 -8.07
CA GLY A 8 5.30 -5.34 -9.15
C GLY A 8 6.29 -6.39 -8.66
N ILE A 9 7.38 -6.60 -9.41
CA ILE A 9 8.29 -7.75 -9.21
C ILE A 9 9.47 -7.37 -8.30
N TRP A 10 10.10 -6.23 -8.54
CA TRP A 10 11.41 -5.92 -7.95
C TRP A 10 11.45 -4.59 -7.23
N ASP A 11 11.12 -3.48 -7.88
CA ASP A 11 11.30 -2.14 -7.31
C ASP A 11 10.09 -1.20 -7.52
N GLU A 12 10.17 0.01 -6.96
CA GLU A 12 9.09 1.01 -7.00
C GLU A 12 8.66 1.46 -8.40
N LYS A 13 9.43 1.13 -9.46
CA LYS A 13 9.09 1.46 -10.85
C LYS A 13 8.25 0.40 -11.53
N ASP A 14 8.13 -0.80 -10.95
CA ASP A 14 7.27 -1.86 -11.49
C ASP A 14 5.78 -1.61 -11.19
N MET A 15 5.48 -0.71 -10.24
CA MET A 15 4.11 -0.29 -9.98
C MET A 15 3.56 0.44 -11.20
N SER A 16 2.37 0.01 -11.65
CA SER A 16 1.70 0.66 -12.78
C SER A 16 1.43 2.14 -12.51
N ILE A 17 1.42 2.95 -13.58
CA ILE A 17 1.07 4.39 -13.51
C ILE A 17 -0.27 4.59 -12.80
N LYS A 18 -1.27 3.76 -13.11
CA LYS A 18 -2.60 3.80 -12.47
C LYS A 18 -2.53 3.50 -10.96
N GLY A 19 -1.68 2.55 -10.55
CA GLY A 19 -1.44 2.26 -9.14
C GLY A 19 -0.86 3.46 -8.40
N ILE A 20 0.14 4.12 -8.99
CA ILE A 20 0.75 5.35 -8.43
C ILE A 20 -0.31 6.47 -8.31
N GLU A 21 -1.15 6.66 -9.32
CA GLU A 21 -2.22 7.68 -9.28
C GLU A 21 -3.28 7.39 -8.21
N ILE A 22 -3.67 6.13 -8.02
CA ILE A 22 -4.58 5.73 -6.93
C ILE A 22 -3.94 6.05 -5.58
N CYS A 23 -2.70 5.64 -5.37
CA CYS A 23 -1.95 5.94 -4.14
C CYS A 23 -1.84 7.44 -3.86
N LYS A 24 -1.59 8.26 -4.89
CA LYS A 24 -1.52 9.72 -4.76
C LYS A 24 -2.82 10.33 -4.26
N ASN A 25 -3.97 9.77 -4.64
CA ASN A 25 -5.28 10.31 -4.29
C ASN A 25 -5.87 9.69 -3.01
N ALA A 26 -5.41 8.52 -2.57
CA ALA A 26 -5.92 7.84 -1.38
C ALA A 26 -5.61 8.59 -0.07
N ASP A 27 -6.53 8.54 0.89
CA ASP A 27 -6.36 9.18 2.20
C ASP A 27 -5.29 8.48 3.04
N LYS A 28 -5.20 7.16 2.93
CA LYS A 28 -4.22 6.33 3.65
C LYS A 28 -3.66 5.25 2.74
N ILE A 29 -2.40 4.90 2.98
CA ILE A 29 -1.66 3.91 2.19
C ILE A 29 -0.99 2.94 3.14
N TYR A 30 -1.27 1.67 2.90
CA TYR A 30 -0.69 0.53 3.57
C TYR A 30 0.14 -0.28 2.58
N ALA A 31 1.12 -1.00 3.09
CA ALA A 31 1.85 -2.00 2.33
C ALA A 31 2.20 -3.17 3.23
N GLU A 32 2.17 -4.37 2.67
CA GLU A 32 2.71 -5.57 3.30
C GLU A 32 3.83 -6.14 2.41
N LEU A 33 4.84 -6.73 3.03
CA LEU A 33 5.99 -7.34 2.36
C LEU A 33 6.22 -8.78 2.86
N TYR A 34 5.21 -9.41 3.46
CA TYR A 34 5.32 -10.76 4.02
C TYR A 34 4.95 -11.84 3.01
N THR A 35 4.12 -11.51 2.01
CA THR A 35 3.70 -12.46 0.97
C THR A 35 4.76 -12.66 -0.11
N ALA A 36 5.60 -11.66 -0.35
CA ALA A 36 6.65 -11.69 -1.35
C ALA A 36 7.87 -10.87 -0.91
N THR A 37 9.06 -11.32 -1.31
CA THR A 37 10.27 -10.49 -1.21
C THR A 37 10.23 -9.44 -2.30
N TRP A 38 10.35 -8.17 -1.91
CA TRP A 38 10.42 -7.03 -2.82
C TRP A 38 11.74 -6.29 -2.57
N GLY A 39 12.50 -6.03 -3.64
CA GLY A 39 13.85 -5.46 -3.58
C GLY A 39 13.89 -3.94 -3.53
N GLY A 40 12.73 -3.28 -3.68
CA GLY A 40 12.60 -1.83 -3.70
C GLY A 40 12.75 -1.17 -2.32
N SER A 41 12.53 0.14 -2.31
CA SER A 41 12.57 0.93 -1.08
C SER A 41 11.24 1.59 -0.80
N ILE A 42 10.64 1.31 0.35
CA ILE A 42 9.46 2.02 0.83
C ILE A 42 9.71 3.54 0.85
N LYS A 43 10.91 3.99 1.23
CA LYS A 43 11.25 5.42 1.21
C LYS A 43 11.26 6.01 -0.20
N ASN A 44 11.65 5.25 -1.23
CA ASN A 44 11.60 5.74 -2.61
C ASN A 44 10.16 5.73 -3.14
N LEU A 45 9.38 4.70 -2.82
CA LEU A 45 7.97 4.63 -3.16
C LEU A 45 7.18 5.79 -2.52
N GLU A 46 7.43 6.09 -1.24
CA GLU A 46 6.89 7.27 -0.55
C GLU A 46 7.23 8.58 -1.29
N LYS A 47 8.45 8.73 -1.83
CA LYS A 47 8.84 9.92 -2.62
C LYS A 47 8.09 10.00 -3.94
N ILE A 48 7.88 8.88 -4.64
CA ILE A 48 7.16 8.82 -5.91
C ILE A 48 5.68 9.16 -5.72
N ILE A 49 5.08 8.62 -4.66
CA ILE A 49 3.66 8.84 -4.33
C ILE A 49 3.46 10.20 -3.66
N GLY A 50 4.44 10.70 -2.90
CA GLY A 50 4.31 11.93 -2.13
C GLY A 50 3.49 11.77 -0.84
N LYS A 51 3.29 10.53 -0.37
CA LYS A 51 2.55 10.20 0.86
C LYS A 51 3.28 9.14 1.66
N LYS A 52 2.98 9.10 2.96
CA LYS A 52 3.51 8.09 3.89
C LYS A 52 2.84 6.74 3.69
N ILE A 53 3.63 5.68 3.78
CA ILE A 53 3.16 4.29 3.68
C ILE A 53 3.32 3.63 5.04
N THR A 54 2.22 3.06 5.54
CA THR A 54 2.24 2.29 6.80
C THR A 54 2.51 0.83 6.48
N LEU A 55 3.62 0.29 6.98
CA LEU A 55 3.93 -1.13 6.82
C LEU A 55 3.09 -1.96 7.78
N LEU A 56 2.32 -2.88 7.23
CA LEU A 56 1.52 -3.86 7.96
C LEU A 56 2.28 -5.19 8.05
N GLN A 57 2.15 -5.84 9.20
CA GLN A 57 2.65 -7.20 9.45
C GLN A 57 1.58 -8.23 9.11
N ARG A 58 1.96 -9.51 9.06
CA ARG A 58 1.01 -10.61 8.83
C ARG A 58 -0.20 -10.56 9.76
N LYS A 59 0.03 -10.29 11.06
CA LYS A 59 -1.04 -10.19 12.07
C LYS A 59 -2.06 -9.11 11.72
N ASP A 60 -1.59 -7.96 11.24
CA ASP A 60 -2.46 -6.83 10.85
C ASP A 60 -3.36 -7.17 9.66
N ILE A 61 -2.91 -8.07 8.77
CA ILE A 61 -3.60 -8.48 7.55
C ILE A 61 -4.51 -9.70 7.78
N GLU A 62 -4.10 -10.67 8.59
CA GLU A 62 -4.81 -11.95 8.74
C GLU A 62 -5.74 -11.96 9.97
N GLU A 63 -5.27 -11.47 11.11
CA GLU A 63 -6.01 -11.51 12.38
C GLU A 63 -6.76 -10.20 12.64
N ASP A 64 -6.08 -9.07 12.45
CA ASP A 64 -6.55 -7.74 12.83
C ASP A 64 -7.04 -6.90 11.63
N SER A 65 -7.42 -7.57 10.53
CA SER A 65 -7.81 -6.92 9.25
C SER A 65 -8.97 -5.95 9.39
N GLU A 66 -9.85 -6.17 10.37
CA GLU A 66 -10.96 -5.28 10.67
C GLU A 66 -10.51 -3.84 10.90
N ASN A 67 -9.29 -3.62 11.40
CA ASN A 67 -8.77 -2.29 11.71
C ASN A 67 -8.73 -1.39 10.47
N PHE A 68 -8.12 -1.84 9.38
CA PHE A 68 -8.06 -1.04 8.15
C PHE A 68 -9.36 -1.16 7.33
N ILE A 69 -10.07 -2.31 7.37
CA ILE A 69 -11.35 -2.47 6.66
C ILE A 69 -12.41 -1.49 7.20
N LYS A 70 -12.45 -1.23 8.51
CA LYS A 70 -13.35 -0.23 9.11
C LYS A 70 -13.03 1.19 8.62
N GLU A 71 -11.78 1.48 8.31
CA GLU A 71 -11.36 2.77 7.75
C GLU A 71 -11.79 2.92 6.29
N ALA A 72 -11.70 1.85 5.49
CA ALA A 72 -12.13 1.85 4.08
C ALA A 72 -13.60 2.26 3.86
N LYS A 73 -14.43 2.12 4.91
CA LYS A 73 -15.84 2.55 4.93
C LYS A 73 -16.01 4.07 5.07
N LYS A 74 -14.96 4.78 5.51
CA LYS A 74 -14.98 6.22 5.81
C LYS A 74 -14.12 7.04 4.86
N CYS A 75 -13.03 6.46 4.37
CA CYS A 75 -12.07 7.12 3.50
C CYS A 75 -11.53 6.15 2.44
N ASP A 76 -10.78 6.68 1.48
CA ASP A 76 -10.11 5.88 0.46
C ASP A 76 -8.77 5.37 0.98
N ILE A 77 -8.61 4.05 0.99
CA ILE A 77 -7.39 3.40 1.45
C ILE A 77 -6.84 2.48 0.36
N VAL A 78 -5.52 2.45 0.27
CA VAL A 78 -4.75 1.50 -0.55
C VAL A 78 -4.05 0.53 0.37
#